data_AF-S3JML9-F1
#
_entry.id   AF-S3JML9-F1
#
_cell.length_a   1.000
_cell.length_b   1.000
_cell.length_c   1.000
_cell.angle_alpha   90.00
_cell.angle_beta   90.00
_cell.angle_gamma   90.00
#
_symmetry.space_group_name_H-M   'P 1'
#
loop_
_entity.id
_entity.type
_entity.pdbx_description
1 polymer ?
#
loop_
_entity_poly.entity_id
_entity_poly.type
_entity_poly.pdbx_seq_one_letter_code
_entity_poly.pdbx_strand_id
1 'polypeptide(L)'
;MKPAIINLPNHCKISQQQFKKLAIANRDLRLERSNTGELIMMSPTGGSTGKYNVKLASRFVIWNEQTQLGEVFDSSTAFSLPNGANRSPDVA
;
A
#
# COMPACT_ATOMS: atom_id res chain seq x y z
N MET A 1 9.70 9.50 -2.70
CA MET A 1 8.95 9.12 -3.92
C MET A 1 7.71 9.99 -4.01
N LYS A 2 7.28 10.38 -5.21
CA LYS A 2 6.06 11.16 -5.40
C LYS A 2 4.99 10.24 -6.01
N PRO A 3 3.91 9.91 -5.27
CA PRO A 3 2.83 9.12 -5.84
C PRO A 3 2.19 9.84 -7.03
N ALA A 4 1.78 9.08 -8.04
CA ALA A 4 1.03 9.59 -9.17
C ALA A 4 -0.45 9.33 -8.95
N ILE A 5 -1.27 10.38 -8.99
CA ILE A 5 -2.73 10.26 -8.92
C ILE A 5 -3.24 10.06 -10.35
N ILE A 6 -4.07 9.05 -10.54
CA ILE A 6 -4.72 8.82 -11.83
C ILE A 6 -5.92 9.78 -11.91
N ASN A 7 -5.86 10.70 -12.88
CA ASN A 7 -6.93 11.66 -13.11
C ASN A 7 -8.15 10.97 -13.74
N LEU A 8 -9.12 10.65 -12.90
CA LEU A 8 -10.41 10.12 -13.32
C LEU A 8 -11.41 11.28 -13.50
N PRO A 9 -12.39 11.15 -14.40
CA PRO A 9 -13.50 12.10 -14.47
C PRO A 9 -14.18 12.28 -13.09
N ASN A 10 -14.65 13.49 -12.77
CA ASN A 10 -15.18 13.80 -11.42
C ASN A 10 -16.32 12.87 -10.95
N HIS A 11 -17.09 12.32 -11.88
CA HIS A 11 -18.19 11.37 -11.62
C HIS A 11 -17.73 9.90 -11.51
N CYS A 12 -16.46 9.61 -11.83
CA CYS A 12 -15.89 8.28 -11.76
C CYS A 12 -15.10 8.12 -10.46
N LYS A 13 -15.73 7.45 -9.48
CA LYS A 13 -15.08 7.04 -8.23
C LYS A 13 -14.90 5.54 -8.24
N ILE A 14 -13.68 5.08 -7.95
CA ILE A 14 -13.40 3.64 -7.87
C ILE A 14 -13.94 3.14 -6.55
N SER A 15 -14.88 2.20 -6.54
CA SER A 15 -15.32 1.53 -5.30
C SER A 15 -14.25 0.59 -4.75
N GLN A 16 -14.38 0.16 -3.49
CA GLN A 16 -13.44 -0.81 -2.91
C GLN A 16 -13.43 -2.17 -3.64
N GLN A 17 -14.58 -2.61 -4.17
CA GLN A 17 -14.67 -3.83 -4.97
C GLN A 17 -13.98 -3.69 -6.33
N GLN A 18 -14.16 -2.56 -7.02
CA GLN A 18 -13.46 -2.26 -8.26
C GLN A 18 -11.96 -2.16 -8.02
N PHE A 19 -11.54 -1.48 -6.95
CA PHE A 19 -10.14 -1.39 -6.56
C PHE A 19 -9.51 -2.76 -6.35
N LYS A 20 -10.17 -3.68 -5.63
CA LYS A 20 -9.66 -5.05 -5.44
C LYS A 20 -9.38 -5.75 -6.77
N LYS A 21 -10.31 -5.66 -7.74
CA LYS A 21 -10.11 -6.23 -9.08
C LYS A 21 -8.94 -5.58 -9.81
N LEU A 22 -8.84 -4.25 -9.76
CA LEU A 22 -7.75 -3.50 -10.39
C LEU A 22 -6.39 -3.84 -9.78
N ALA A 23 -6.28 -3.88 -8.46
CA ALA A 23 -5.05 -4.22 -7.74
C ALA A 23 -4.59 -5.65 -8.06
N ILE A 24 -5.51 -6.61 -8.13
CA ILE A 24 -5.19 -8.00 -8.50
C ILE A 24 -4.73 -8.09 -9.95
N ALA A 25 -5.39 -7.38 -10.87
CA ALA A 25 -5.03 -7.39 -12.29
C ALA A 25 -3.71 -6.66 -12.58
N ASN A 26 -3.29 -5.74 -11.71
CA ASN A 26 -2.12 -4.88 -11.91
C ASN A 26 -1.19 -4.89 -10.70
N ARG A 27 -0.77 -6.09 -10.25
CA ARG A 27 0.05 -6.26 -9.02
C ARG A 27 1.34 -5.43 -9.05
N ASP A 28 1.94 -5.27 -10.22
CA ASP A 28 3.20 -4.55 -10.38
C ASP A 28 3.06 -3.03 -10.22
N LEU A 29 1.84 -2.49 -10.36
CA LEU A 29 1.58 -1.04 -10.29
C LEU A 29 1.40 -0.52 -8.86
N ARG A 30 1.38 -1.41 -7.84
CA ARG A 30 1.25 -1.05 -6.42
C ARG A 30 0.17 0.01 -6.18
N LEU A 31 -1.04 -0.30 -6.63
CA LEU A 31 -2.17 0.62 -6.59
C LEU A 31 -2.67 0.81 -5.15
N GLU A 32 -3.08 2.03 -4.84
CA GLU A 32 -3.80 2.40 -3.63
C GLU A 32 -5.09 3.16 -3.96
N ARG A 33 -6.03 3.24 -3.01
CA ARG A 33 -7.30 3.97 -3.16
C ARG A 33 -7.51 4.96 -2.04
N SER A 34 -7.77 6.23 -2.35
CA SER A 34 -8.16 7.21 -1.32
C SER A 34 -9.57 6.93 -0.77
N ASN A 35 -9.90 7.54 0.37
CA ASN A 35 -11.25 7.47 0.94
C ASN A 35 -12.30 8.12 0.02
N THR A 36 -11.90 9.06 -0.84
CA THR A 36 -12.75 9.69 -1.85
C THR A 36 -12.86 8.88 -3.15
N GLY A 37 -12.18 7.73 -3.24
CA GLY A 37 -12.23 6.82 -4.38
C GLY A 37 -11.29 7.16 -5.55
N GLU A 38 -10.26 7.97 -5.31
CA GLU A 38 -9.19 8.21 -6.28
C GLU A 38 -8.22 7.03 -6.30
N LEU A 39 -7.70 6.71 -7.48
CA LEU A 39 -6.70 5.67 -7.67
C LEU A 39 -5.31 6.31 -7.65
N ILE A 40 -4.44 5.80 -6.79
CA ILE A 40 -3.07 6.28 -6.62
C ILE A 40 -2.13 5.18 -7.07
N MET A 41 -1.19 5.52 -7.94
CA MET A 41 -0.10 4.64 -8.35
C MET A 41 1.16 5.04 -7.59
N MET A 42 1.70 4.09 -6.82
CA MET A 42 2.96 4.30 -6.13
C MET A 42 4.11 4.14 -7.12
N SER A 43 5.09 5.04 -7.05
CA SER A 43 6.31 4.88 -7.84
C SER A 43 7.05 3.60 -7.42
N PRO A 44 7.80 2.95 -8.33
CA PRO A 44 8.66 1.85 -7.96
C PRO A 44 9.66 2.26 -6.88
N THR A 45 9.85 1.40 -5.89
CA THR A 45 10.84 1.62 -4.82
C THR A 45 12.25 1.61 -5.39
N GLY A 46 12.94 2.75 -5.36
CA GLY A 46 14.36 2.83 -5.72
C GLY A 46 15.26 2.15 -4.70
N GLY A 47 16.48 1.79 -5.09
CA GLY A 47 17.40 0.98 -4.26
C GLY A 47 17.69 1.56 -2.87
N SER A 48 17.88 2.89 -2.75
CA SER A 48 18.11 3.54 -1.45
C SER A 48 16.91 3.41 -0.51
N THR A 49 15.70 3.62 -1.03
CA THR A 49 14.46 3.40 -0.26
C THR A 49 14.27 1.93 0.06
N GLY A 50 14.55 1.03 -0.89
CA GLY A 50 14.47 -0.41 -0.66
C GLY A 50 15.40 -0.88 0.46
N LYS A 51 16.63 -0.36 0.51
CA LYS A 51 17.58 -0.62 1.62
C LYS A 51 17.05 -0.12 2.97
N TYR A 52 16.36 1.01 3.00
CA TYR A 52 15.73 1.51 4.22
C TYR A 52 14.54 0.64 4.64
N ASN A 53 13.64 0.32 3.70
CA ASN A 53 12.46 -0.48 3.96
C ASN A 53 12.81 -1.87 4.47
N VAL A 54 13.78 -2.57 3.86
CA VAL A 54 14.20 -3.89 4.35
C VAL A 54 14.77 -3.80 5.77
N LYS A 55 15.60 -2.79 6.06
CA LYS A 55 16.15 -2.59 7.41
C LYS A 55 15.06 -2.28 8.44
N LEU A 56 14.06 -1.50 8.06
CA LEU A 56 12.93 -1.15 8.93
C LEU A 56 12.07 -2.39 9.19
N ALA A 57 11.65 -3.10 8.15
CA ALA A 57 10.83 -4.30 8.26
C ALA A 57 11.51 -5.37 9.11
N SER A 58 12.80 -5.66 8.88
CA SER A 58 13.53 -6.66 9.67
C SER A 58 13.57 -6.33 11.17
N ARG A 59 13.62 -5.05 11.56
CA ARG A 59 13.60 -4.67 12.98
C ARG A 59 12.25 -4.99 13.63
N PHE A 60 11.15 -4.71 12.93
CA PHE A 60 9.81 -5.04 13.43
C PHE A 60 9.57 -6.54 13.46
N VAL A 61 10.05 -7.28 12.45
CA VAL A 61 9.97 -8.76 12.44
C VAL A 61 10.68 -9.34 13.65
N ILE A 62 11.94 -8.98 13.90
CA ILE A 62 12.71 -9.50 15.05
C ILE A 62 12.04 -9.12 16.38
N TRP A 63 11.58 -7.87 16.52
CA TRP A 63 10.87 -7.44 17.72
C TRP A 63 9.58 -8.24 17.95
N ASN A 64 8.79 -8.47 16.90
CA ASN A 64 7.54 -9.20 17.00
C ASN A 64 7.79 -10.69 17.27
N GLU A 65 8.82 -11.30 16.70
CA GLU A 65 9.23 -12.68 17.02
C GLU A 65 9.62 -12.85 18.49
N GLN A 66 10.19 -11.82 19.12
CA GLN A 66 10.55 -11.85 20.54
C GLN A 66 9.36 -11.61 21.47
N THR A 67 8.43 -10.73 21.07
CA THR A 67 7.34 -10.28 21.94
C THR A 67 6.01 -11.01 21.70
N GLN A 68 5.83 -11.59 20.52
CA GLN A 68 4.63 -12.33 20.09
C GLN A 68 3.34 -11.49 20.24
N LEU A 69 3.41 -10.19 19.96
CA LEU A 69 2.29 -9.25 20.17
C LEU A 69 1.41 -9.05 18.93
N GLY A 70 1.78 -9.62 17.77
CA GLY A 70 1.00 -9.49 16.55
C GLY A 70 1.66 -10.13 15.33
N GLU A 71 1.44 -9.51 14.17
CA GLU A 71 2.01 -9.89 12.88
C GLU A 71 2.61 -8.67 12.21
N VAL A 72 3.61 -8.87 11.33
CA VAL A 72 4.29 -7.80 10.60
C VAL A 72 4.12 -8.04 9.10
N PHE A 73 3.77 -6.99 8.36
CA PHE A 73 3.52 -7.03 6.93
C PHE A 73 4.49 -6.14 6.17
N ASP A 74 4.81 -6.57 4.95
CA ASP A 74 5.73 -5.85 4.08
C ASP A 74 5.07 -4.67 3.35
N SER A 75 5.90 -3.90 2.63
CA SER A 75 5.47 -2.71 1.89
C SER A 75 4.49 -2.95 0.73
N SER A 76 4.19 -4.21 0.39
CA SER A 76 3.30 -4.57 -0.72
C SER A 76 1.89 -4.95 -0.27
N THR A 77 1.68 -5.05 1.05
CA THR A 77 0.41 -5.46 1.63
C THR A 77 -0.57 -4.30 1.69
N ALA A 78 -1.66 -4.39 0.91
CA ALA A 78 -2.71 -3.38 0.91
C ALA A 78 -3.78 -3.66 1.99
N PHE A 79 -4.02 -2.69 2.86
CA PHE A 79 -5.03 -2.75 3.92
C PHE A 79 -6.28 -1.97 3.54
N SER A 80 -7.45 -2.51 3.88
CA SER A 80 -8.72 -1.78 3.81
C SER A 80 -8.96 -1.05 5.13
N LEU A 81 -8.98 0.27 5.10
CA LEU A 81 -9.05 1.11 6.30
C LEU A 81 -10.50 1.46 6.67
N PRO A 82 -10.81 1.73 7.96
CA PRO A 82 -12.17 2.09 8.40
C PRO A 82 -12.73 3.36 7.74
N ASN A 83 -11.86 4.28 7.32
CA ASN A 83 -12.26 5.47 6.57
C ASN A 83 -12.57 5.19 5.08
N GLY A 84 -12.57 3.91 4.68
CA GLY A 84 -12.86 3.46 3.32
C GLY A 84 -11.66 3.46 2.36
N ALA A 85 -10.49 3.96 2.77
CA ALA A 85 -9.29 3.95 1.92
C ALA A 85 -8.66 2.54 1.81
N ASN A 86 -7.83 2.35 0.79
CA ASN A 86 -6.95 1.19 0.66
C ASN A 86 -5.50 1.68 0.54
N ARG A 87 -4.64 1.32 1.49
CA ARG A 87 -3.25 1.82 1.61
C ARG A 87 -2.26 0.69 1.84
N SER A 88 -1.03 0.86 1.36
CA SER A 88 0.08 -0.09 1.50
C SER A 88 1.25 0.62 2.19
N PRO A 89 1.28 0.65 3.54
CA PRO A 89 2.34 1.31 4.29
C PRO A 89 3.69 0.61 4.05
N ASP A 90 4.81 1.29 4.31
CA ASP A 90 6.15 0.70 4.13
C ASP A 90 6.40 -0.52 5.06
N VAL A 91 5.79 -0.52 6.24
CA VAL A 91 5.71 -1.63 7.22
C VAL A 91 4.39 -1.47 7.99
N ALA A 92 3.70 -2.57 8.28
CA ALA A 92 2.54 -2.61 9.19
C ALA A 92 2.72 -3.70 10.25
#